data_AF-A0A368TG87-F1
#
_entry.id   AF-A0A368TG87-F1
#
_cell.length_a   1.000
_cell.length_b   1.000
_cell.length_c   1.000
_cell.angle_alpha   90.00
_cell.angle_beta   90.00
_cell.angle_gamma   90.00
#
_symmetry.space_group_name_H-M   'P 1'
#
loop_
_entity.id
_entity.type
_entity.pdbx_description
1 polymer ?
#
loop_
_entity_poly.entity_id
_entity_poly.type
_entity_poly.pdbx_seq_one_letter_code
_entity_poly.pdbx_strand_id
1 'polypeptide(L)'
;MNSRKFVLMAIAVLAIGLFALPSSISLFSGQHTWYDLGRAGSQVPCEKCHAEIGDEMASTGAHEGFTCECCHRTDAAVGSYAGESSKTGTGAHAASTEDCMICHDYETQGHLDYTHDYIDAAVNCKACHPGFFGSGGSPFPPTAGGFNLTTDPEDSGAKAAHKPFVVDSKDSELMIGPNEACITCHTRVGVSITWTKRENLNFNATEDADGVWTIQSFTASGENVTQVNSPNEWTR
;
A
#
# COMPACT_ATOMS: atom_id res chain seq x y z
N MET A 1 45.63 -19.70 52.90
CA MET A 1 46.13 -19.38 51.53
C MET A 1 46.73 -17.98 51.56
N ASN A 2 47.95 -17.76 51.06
CA ASN A 2 48.61 -16.45 51.21
C ASN A 2 47.87 -15.36 50.41
N SER A 3 47.44 -14.29 51.07
CA SER A 3 46.69 -13.17 50.48
C SER A 3 47.36 -12.62 49.21
N ARG A 4 48.68 -12.42 49.24
CA ARG A 4 49.48 -11.96 48.09
C ARG A 4 49.36 -12.88 46.85
N LYS A 5 49.23 -14.21 47.04
CA LYS A 5 49.00 -15.16 45.93
C LYS A 5 47.55 -15.10 45.41
N PHE A 6 46.57 -14.94 46.29
CA PHE A 6 45.17 -14.78 45.91
C PHE A 6 44.94 -13.48 45.11
N VAL A 7 45.52 -12.36 45.56
CA VAL A 7 45.47 -11.07 44.85
C VAL A 7 46.11 -11.18 43.46
N LEU A 8 47.28 -11.81 43.33
CA LEU A 8 47.91 -12.02 42.02
C LEU A 8 47.06 -12.91 41.10
N MET A 9 46.42 -13.95 41.61
CA MET A 9 45.53 -14.80 40.82
C MET A 9 44.25 -14.05 40.40
N ALA A 10 43.65 -13.24 41.28
CA ALA A 10 42.50 -12.41 40.95
C ALA A 10 42.83 -11.37 39.87
N ILE A 11 44.00 -10.74 39.93
CA ILE A 11 44.49 -9.82 38.89
C ILE A 11 44.71 -10.57 37.57
N ALA A 12 45.28 -11.77 37.59
CA ALA A 12 45.47 -12.58 36.39
C ALA A 12 44.13 -12.99 35.74
N VAL A 13 43.13 -13.40 36.54
CA VAL A 13 41.78 -13.73 36.05
C VAL A 13 41.06 -12.49 35.48
N LEU A 14 41.19 -11.32 36.12
CA LEU A 14 40.67 -10.05 35.60
C LEU A 14 41.34 -9.66 34.27
N ALA A 15 42.68 -9.77 34.18
CA ALA A 15 43.43 -9.45 32.96
C ALA A 15 43.08 -10.38 31.80
N ILE A 16 42.91 -11.69 32.07
CA ILE A 16 42.44 -12.65 31.06
C ILE A 16 40.98 -12.35 30.68
N GLY A 17 40.10 -12.04 31.64
CA GLY A 17 38.72 -11.64 31.37
C GLY A 17 38.63 -10.41 30.46
N LEU A 18 39.46 -9.40 30.69
CA LEU A 18 39.55 -8.18 29.87
C LEU A 18 40.10 -8.41 28.45
N PHE A 19 40.76 -9.54 28.18
CA PHE A 19 41.40 -9.84 26.88
C PHE A 19 40.71 -10.99 26.11
N ALA A 20 40.01 -11.88 26.82
CA ALA A 20 39.38 -13.08 26.27
C ALA A 20 37.84 -12.99 26.21
N LEU A 21 37.21 -12.06 26.94
CA LEU A 21 35.84 -11.64 26.63
C LEU A 21 35.93 -10.56 25.55
N PRO A 22 35.35 -10.77 24.34
CA PRO A 22 35.14 -9.67 23.42
C PRO A 22 34.25 -8.64 24.13
N SER A 23 34.71 -7.39 24.18
CA SER A 23 33.93 -6.29 24.71
C SER A 23 32.79 -5.94 23.75
N SER A 24 31.69 -6.69 23.82
CA SER A 24 30.37 -6.31 23.32
C SER A 24 29.74 -5.17 24.16
N ILE A 25 30.60 -4.25 24.61
CA ILE A 25 30.26 -2.88 24.93
C ILE A 25 29.75 -2.28 23.61
N SER A 26 28.56 -1.66 23.62
CA SER A 26 28.22 -0.73 22.54
C SER A 26 29.22 0.42 22.61
N LEU A 27 30.26 0.37 21.76
CA LEU A 27 31.44 1.25 21.79
C LEU A 27 31.11 2.72 21.49
N PHE A 28 29.83 3.03 21.26
CA PHE A 28 29.27 4.35 21.32
C PHE A 28 27.93 4.32 22.06
N SER A 29 27.66 5.38 22.81
CA SER A 29 26.36 6.06 22.68
C SER A 29 26.50 7.04 21.49
N GLY A 30 25.57 7.01 20.53
CA GLY A 30 25.49 8.03 19.48
C GLY A 30 26.20 7.80 18.12
N GLN A 31 26.86 6.65 17.86
CA GLN A 31 27.29 6.32 16.48
C GLN A 31 26.14 5.80 15.61
N HIS A 32 25.10 5.23 16.21
CA HIS A 32 23.84 4.94 15.52
C HIS A 32 22.90 6.13 15.72
N THR A 33 22.82 7.00 14.72
CA THR A 33 21.75 7.99 14.60
C THR A 33 20.47 7.26 14.20
N TRP A 34 19.50 7.20 15.11
CA TRP A 34 18.14 6.81 14.75
C TRP A 34 17.52 7.90 13.90
N TYR A 35 16.77 7.53 12.87
CA TYR A 35 15.92 8.47 12.15
C TYR A 35 14.82 8.94 13.10
N ASP A 36 14.49 10.23 13.07
CA ASP A 36 13.26 10.71 13.70
C ASP A 36 12.05 10.03 13.04
N LEU A 37 11.10 9.62 13.88
CA LEU A 37 9.85 8.96 13.48
C LEU A 37 8.61 9.80 13.84
N GLY A 38 8.81 10.94 14.51
CA GLY A 38 7.73 11.84 14.93
C GLY A 38 6.88 12.37 13.76
N ARG A 39 5.74 12.95 14.10
CA ARG A 39 4.74 13.45 13.13
C ARG A 39 5.33 14.52 12.21
N ALA A 40 6.09 15.46 12.77
CA ALA A 40 6.60 16.64 12.10
C ALA A 40 8.03 16.46 11.56
N GLY A 41 8.19 15.60 10.55
CA GLY A 41 9.47 15.41 9.84
C GLY A 41 10.15 14.07 10.10
N SER A 42 9.46 12.98 9.72
CA SER A 42 10.08 11.65 9.55
C SER A 42 11.38 11.75 8.76
N GLN A 43 12.45 11.15 9.27
CA GLN A 43 13.77 11.16 8.62
C GLN A 43 14.11 9.83 7.93
N VAL A 44 13.14 8.91 7.83
CA VAL A 44 13.33 7.58 7.25
C VAL A 44 13.54 7.70 5.74
N PRO A 45 14.71 7.32 5.20
CA PRO A 45 14.94 7.33 3.76
C PRO A 45 14.35 6.05 3.17
N CYS A 46 13.06 6.05 2.83
CA CYS A 46 12.32 4.87 2.38
C CYS A 46 13.04 4.13 1.22
N GLU A 47 13.50 4.87 0.21
CA GLU A 47 14.25 4.35 -0.94
C GLU A 47 15.57 3.63 -0.58
N LYS A 48 16.13 3.83 0.62
CA LYS A 48 17.29 3.05 1.09
C LYS A 48 17.01 1.54 1.16
N CYS A 49 15.74 1.17 1.34
CA CYS A 49 15.26 -0.22 1.35
C CYS A 49 14.23 -0.51 0.25
N HIS A 50 13.56 0.52 -0.28
CA HIS A 50 12.46 0.42 -1.23
C HIS A 50 12.73 1.16 -2.56
N ALA A 51 14.00 1.24 -2.99
CA ALA A 51 14.43 1.93 -4.22
C ALA A 51 13.58 1.57 -5.45
N GLU A 52 13.35 0.27 -5.66
CA GLU A 52 12.57 -0.26 -6.79
C GLU A 52 11.12 0.25 -6.80
N ILE A 53 10.53 0.53 -5.63
CA ILE A 53 9.19 1.12 -5.48
C ILE A 53 9.22 2.62 -5.81
N GLY A 54 10.29 3.33 -5.44
CA GLY A 54 10.52 4.72 -5.83
C GLY A 54 10.65 4.86 -7.36
N ASP A 55 11.52 4.04 -7.97
CA ASP A 55 11.68 3.93 -9.43
C ASP A 55 10.38 3.54 -10.13
N GLU A 56 9.55 2.70 -9.50
CA GLU A 56 8.24 2.32 -10.01
C GLU A 56 7.24 3.48 -9.99
N MET A 57 7.06 4.12 -8.84
CA MET A 57 6.13 5.25 -8.69
C MET A 57 6.51 6.41 -9.62
N ALA A 58 7.80 6.77 -9.70
CA ALA A 58 8.31 7.76 -10.64
C ALA A 58 8.05 7.39 -12.11
N SER A 59 8.14 6.10 -12.47
CA SER A 59 7.94 5.67 -13.87
C SER A 59 6.52 5.82 -14.42
N THR A 60 5.52 6.05 -13.56
CA THR A 60 4.11 6.15 -13.98
C THR A 60 3.67 7.58 -14.34
N GLY A 61 4.36 8.61 -13.85
CA GLY A 61 3.91 10.01 -13.91
C GLY A 61 2.67 10.36 -13.08
N ALA A 62 1.86 9.37 -12.67
CA ALA A 62 0.61 9.58 -11.92
C ALA A 62 0.86 10.07 -10.49
N HIS A 63 1.95 9.61 -9.86
CA HIS A 63 2.33 9.92 -8.48
C HIS A 63 3.73 10.55 -8.36
N GLU A 64 4.34 10.98 -9.48
CA GLU A 64 5.72 11.53 -9.54
C GLU A 64 5.92 12.78 -8.65
N GLY A 65 4.84 13.49 -8.32
CA GLY A 65 4.87 14.66 -7.43
C GLY A 65 4.71 14.38 -5.93
N PHE A 66 4.47 13.12 -5.53
CA PHE A 66 4.16 12.74 -4.14
C PHE A 66 5.38 12.11 -3.44
N THR A 67 5.54 12.38 -2.14
CA THR A 67 6.50 11.65 -1.30
C THR A 67 5.82 10.44 -0.66
N CYS A 68 6.62 9.47 -0.19
CA CYS A 68 6.11 8.26 0.48
C CYS A 68 5.13 8.57 1.63
N GLU A 69 5.35 9.68 2.34
CA GLU A 69 4.53 10.14 3.46
C GLU A 69 3.13 10.61 3.05
N CYS A 70 2.89 11.01 1.80
CA CYS A 70 1.56 11.39 1.32
C CYS A 70 0.56 10.21 1.31
N CYS A 71 1.06 8.98 1.31
CA CYS A 71 0.25 7.76 1.41
C CYS A 71 0.48 7.08 2.78
N HIS A 72 1.73 6.73 3.09
CA HIS A 72 2.06 5.92 4.27
C HIS A 72 2.03 6.66 5.62
N ARG A 73 1.64 7.95 5.66
CA ARG A 73 1.53 8.76 6.89
C ARG A 73 0.28 9.63 6.99
N THR A 74 -0.70 9.45 6.10
CA THR A 74 -1.91 10.27 6.07
C THR A 74 -3.14 9.61 6.70
N ASP A 75 -3.23 8.28 6.69
CA ASP A 75 -4.37 7.53 7.25
C ASP A 75 -4.49 7.69 8.79
N ALA A 76 -5.72 7.95 9.24
CA ALA A 76 -6.09 8.09 10.64
C ALA A 76 -6.46 6.78 11.35
N ALA A 77 -6.86 5.73 10.61
CA ALA A 77 -7.18 4.43 11.19
C ALA A 77 -5.96 3.76 11.88
N VAL A 78 -4.76 4.17 11.49
CA VAL A 78 -3.45 3.77 12.04
C VAL A 78 -3.28 4.16 13.53
N GLY A 79 -3.96 5.21 14.00
CA GLY A 79 -4.06 5.59 15.41
C GLY A 79 -2.80 6.13 16.11
N SER A 80 -1.59 5.80 15.65
CA SER A 80 -0.32 6.46 16.00
C SER A 80 0.84 5.95 15.15
N TYR A 81 1.88 6.77 15.01
CA TYR A 81 3.20 6.34 14.53
C TYR A 81 4.17 6.26 15.72
N ALA A 82 5.18 5.39 15.63
CA ALA A 82 6.12 5.17 16.74
C ALA A 82 6.82 6.47 17.16
N GLY A 83 6.67 6.82 18.44
CA GLY A 83 7.17 8.08 19.02
C GLY A 83 6.05 8.97 19.57
N GLU A 84 4.87 8.96 18.93
CA GLU A 84 3.75 9.85 19.26
C GLU A 84 2.84 9.25 20.34
N SER A 85 3.33 9.19 21.59
CA SER A 85 2.63 8.58 22.75
C SER A 85 2.20 7.11 22.56
N SER A 86 2.69 6.48 21.49
CA SER A 86 2.23 5.23 20.91
C SER A 86 2.30 4.06 21.92
N LYS A 87 1.17 3.37 22.14
CA LYS A 87 1.17 2.10 22.85
C LYS A 87 1.81 1.03 21.96
N THR A 88 2.73 0.24 22.53
CA THR A 88 3.43 -0.82 21.80
C THR A 88 2.44 -1.79 21.16
N GLY A 89 2.47 -1.90 19.83
CA GLY A 89 1.62 -2.81 19.06
C GLY A 89 0.23 -2.28 18.70
N THR A 90 -0.04 -0.97 18.80
CA THR A 90 -1.34 -0.37 18.39
C THR A 90 -1.21 0.71 17.31
N GLY A 91 -0.13 0.71 16.54
CA GLY A 91 0.14 1.73 15.52
C GLY A 91 1.35 1.40 14.66
N ALA A 92 1.52 2.11 13.55
CA ALA A 92 2.56 1.85 12.56
C ALA A 92 3.96 2.22 13.06
N HIS A 93 4.98 1.46 12.63
CA HIS A 93 6.36 1.73 13.04
C HIS A 93 6.96 2.97 12.36
N ALA A 94 6.73 3.11 11.05
CA ALA A 94 7.27 4.22 10.25
C ALA A 94 6.32 4.61 9.10
N ALA A 95 5.70 3.60 8.47
CA ALA A 95 4.78 3.66 7.35
C ALA A 95 3.56 2.77 7.64
N SER A 96 2.37 3.17 7.20
CA SER A 96 1.14 2.38 7.22
C SER A 96 0.87 1.69 5.88
N THR A 97 -0.12 0.80 5.86
CA THR A 97 -0.81 0.37 4.64
C THR A 97 -1.99 1.29 4.38
N GLU A 98 -1.85 2.19 3.42
CA GLU A 98 -2.90 3.06 2.89
C GLU A 98 -4.00 2.25 2.18
N ASP A 99 -5.26 2.69 2.24
CA ASP A 99 -6.31 2.25 1.31
C ASP A 99 -6.25 3.18 0.08
N CYS A 100 -6.13 2.64 -1.13
CA CYS A 100 -6.13 3.47 -2.36
C CYS A 100 -7.38 4.37 -2.45
N MET A 101 -8.52 3.94 -1.91
CA MET A 101 -9.76 4.71 -1.95
C MET A 101 -9.71 5.99 -1.10
N ILE A 102 -8.76 6.14 -0.15
CA ILE A 102 -8.59 7.38 0.65
C ILE A 102 -8.47 8.64 -0.21
N CYS A 103 -7.97 8.50 -1.43
CA CYS A 103 -7.87 9.56 -2.43
C CYS A 103 -8.81 9.34 -3.63
N HIS A 104 -9.16 8.09 -3.95
CA HIS A 104 -9.85 7.75 -5.20
C HIS A 104 -11.38 7.55 -5.07
N ASP A 105 -11.97 7.78 -3.88
CA ASP A 105 -13.39 7.58 -3.54
C ASP A 105 -14.40 8.61 -4.05
N TYR A 106 -13.97 9.79 -4.51
CA TYR A 106 -14.83 10.98 -4.72
C TYR A 106 -15.39 11.49 -3.37
N GLU A 107 -15.11 12.73 -2.99
CA GLU A 107 -15.96 13.85 -3.42
C GLU A 107 -15.17 15.13 -3.78
N THR A 108 -15.75 15.94 -4.67
CA THR A 108 -15.24 17.28 -5.06
C THR A 108 -15.05 18.30 -3.93
N GLN A 109 -15.43 18.02 -2.67
CA GLN A 109 -15.16 18.90 -1.52
C GLN A 109 -14.64 18.18 -0.25
N GLY A 110 -13.88 17.10 -0.42
CA GLY A 110 -12.88 16.64 0.57
C GLY A 110 -13.06 15.22 1.11
N HIS A 111 -12.01 14.70 1.75
CA HIS A 111 -11.99 13.38 2.39
C HIS A 111 -12.77 13.41 3.72
N LEU A 112 -14.11 13.49 3.66
CA LEU A 112 -14.93 13.78 4.84
C LEU A 112 -14.91 12.69 5.92
N ASP A 113 -14.66 11.43 5.55
CA ASP A 113 -14.51 10.30 6.49
C ASP A 113 -13.04 9.94 6.83
N TYR A 114 -12.05 10.44 6.08
CA TYR A 114 -10.62 10.22 6.36
C TYR A 114 -9.98 11.52 6.87
N THR A 115 -9.88 11.65 8.19
CA THR A 115 -9.35 12.86 8.82
C THR A 115 -7.84 13.02 8.58
N HIS A 116 -7.40 14.25 8.31
CA HIS A 116 -5.98 14.63 8.28
C HIS A 116 -5.31 14.63 9.68
N ASP A 117 -5.77 13.78 10.61
CA ASP A 117 -5.42 13.84 12.03
C ASP A 117 -3.96 13.54 12.35
N TYR A 118 -3.18 13.00 11.39
CA TYR A 118 -1.73 12.77 11.49
C TYR A 118 -0.89 13.67 10.56
N ILE A 119 -1.52 14.46 9.70
CA ILE A 119 -0.85 15.49 8.89
C ILE A 119 -0.59 16.71 9.79
N ASP A 120 0.68 17.02 10.04
CA ASP A 120 1.08 18.27 10.72
C ASP A 120 1.14 19.44 9.73
N ALA A 121 1.20 20.69 10.20
CA ALA A 121 1.58 21.83 9.37
C ALA A 121 3.04 21.71 8.82
N ALA A 122 3.87 20.86 9.44
CA ALA A 122 5.16 20.44 8.91
C ALA A 122 5.07 19.46 7.72
N VAL A 123 3.95 18.75 7.55
CA VAL A 123 3.67 18.00 6.32
C VAL A 123 3.14 18.99 5.30
N ASN A 124 3.92 19.20 4.24
CA ASN A 124 3.59 20.21 3.24
C ASN A 124 2.34 19.81 2.44
N CYS A 125 1.19 20.46 2.70
CA CYS A 125 -0.06 20.21 1.97
C CYS A 125 0.08 20.34 0.45
N LYS A 126 1.05 21.14 -0.05
CA LYS A 126 1.34 21.26 -1.49
C LYS A 126 2.04 20.03 -2.08
N ALA A 127 2.70 19.21 -1.28
CA ALA A 127 3.27 17.94 -1.75
C ALA A 127 2.16 16.99 -2.19
N CYS A 128 1.13 16.81 -1.37
CA CYS A 128 0.04 15.86 -1.66
C CYS A 128 -1.12 16.49 -2.47
N HIS A 129 -1.30 17.82 -2.46
CA HIS A 129 -2.30 18.53 -3.27
C HIS A 129 -1.69 19.61 -4.20
N PRO A 130 -0.74 19.28 -5.09
CA PRO A 130 -0.01 20.26 -5.90
C PRO A 130 -0.92 21.09 -6.82
N GLY A 131 -2.03 20.51 -7.33
CA GLY A 131 -3.03 21.23 -8.12
C GLY A 131 -3.81 22.29 -7.32
N PHE A 132 -4.16 22.00 -6.06
CA PHE A 132 -4.91 22.91 -5.18
C PHE A 132 -4.16 24.23 -4.92
N PHE A 133 -2.82 24.16 -4.85
CA PHE A 133 -1.95 25.34 -4.68
C PHE A 133 -1.48 25.94 -6.02
N GLY A 134 -2.30 25.83 -7.07
CA GLY A 134 -2.19 26.60 -8.30
C GLY A 134 -1.20 26.07 -9.35
N SER A 135 -0.75 24.82 -9.25
CA SER A 135 0.29 24.27 -10.15
C SER A 135 -0.22 23.79 -11.52
N GLY A 136 -1.45 24.17 -11.91
CA GLY A 136 -2.00 23.94 -13.26
C GLY A 136 -2.64 22.57 -13.53
N GLY A 137 -2.59 21.64 -12.57
CA GLY A 137 -3.33 20.36 -12.63
C GLY A 137 -4.69 20.41 -11.94
N SER A 138 -5.46 19.32 -12.04
CA SER A 138 -6.63 19.11 -11.18
C SER A 138 -6.21 19.15 -9.70
N PRO A 139 -6.97 19.81 -8.80
CA PRO A 139 -6.71 19.74 -7.36
C PRO A 139 -7.08 18.38 -6.76
N PHE A 140 -7.88 17.57 -7.48
CA PHE A 140 -8.32 16.25 -7.07
C PHE A 140 -7.69 15.15 -7.94
N PRO A 141 -7.34 13.99 -7.37
CA PRO A 141 -6.94 12.80 -8.12
C PRO A 141 -8.10 12.27 -9.00
N PRO A 142 -7.82 11.43 -10.00
CA PRO A 142 -8.86 10.80 -10.81
C PRO A 142 -9.64 9.76 -9.98
N THR A 143 -10.96 9.91 -9.90
CA THR A 143 -11.86 8.96 -9.20
C THR A 143 -11.78 7.54 -9.77
N ALA A 144 -11.67 6.52 -8.90
CA ALA A 144 -11.68 5.10 -9.28
C ALA A 144 -13.12 4.57 -9.48
N GLY A 145 -13.91 5.29 -10.27
CA GLY A 145 -15.30 4.96 -10.57
C GLY A 145 -15.42 3.77 -11.53
N GLY A 146 -16.63 3.19 -11.59
CA GLY A 146 -16.94 1.98 -12.33
C GLY A 146 -17.06 0.73 -11.46
N PHE A 147 -16.97 0.85 -10.13
CA PHE A 147 -16.98 -0.30 -9.22
C PHE A 147 -18.06 -0.24 -8.13
N ASN A 148 -18.83 0.85 -8.02
CA ASN A 148 -19.72 1.13 -6.87
C ASN A 148 -18.91 1.19 -5.56
N LEU A 149 -17.78 1.89 -5.61
CA LEU A 149 -16.89 2.14 -4.48
C LEU A 149 -16.71 3.63 -4.19
N THR A 150 -17.37 4.50 -4.97
CA THR A 150 -17.25 5.95 -4.88
C THR A 150 -18.56 6.58 -4.40
N THR A 151 -18.53 7.84 -3.96
CA THR A 151 -19.75 8.55 -3.52
C THR A 151 -20.61 9.10 -4.67
N ASP A 152 -20.18 8.94 -5.93
CA ASP A 152 -20.93 9.34 -7.12
C ASP A 152 -22.14 8.38 -7.35
N PRO A 153 -23.40 8.88 -7.35
CA PRO A 153 -24.57 8.05 -7.60
C PRO A 153 -24.65 7.45 -9.02
N GLU A 154 -23.85 7.91 -9.99
CA GLU A 154 -23.72 7.28 -11.31
C GLU A 154 -22.74 6.08 -11.30
N ASP A 155 -21.91 5.92 -10.26
CA ASP A 155 -21.03 4.76 -10.05
C ASP A 155 -21.80 3.50 -9.59
N SER A 156 -22.70 3.03 -10.45
CA SER A 156 -23.32 1.71 -10.30
C SER A 156 -22.33 0.54 -10.53
N GLY A 157 -21.21 0.80 -11.21
CA GLY A 157 -20.31 -0.18 -11.78
C GLY A 157 -20.96 -1.24 -12.70
N ALA A 158 -22.20 -1.02 -13.16
CA ALA A 158 -23.00 -2.00 -13.89
C ALA A 158 -22.46 -2.38 -15.29
N LYS A 159 -21.35 -1.77 -15.72
CA LYS A 159 -20.68 -2.00 -17.02
C LYS A 159 -19.23 -2.49 -16.89
N ALA A 160 -18.69 -2.61 -15.66
CA ALA A 160 -17.29 -2.97 -15.46
C ALA A 160 -17.10 -4.48 -15.36
N ALA A 161 -16.37 -5.06 -16.32
CA ALA A 161 -16.08 -6.49 -16.40
C ALA A 161 -15.32 -7.04 -15.17
N HIS A 162 -14.59 -6.18 -14.45
CA HIS A 162 -13.79 -6.55 -13.27
C HIS A 162 -14.44 -6.14 -11.94
N LYS A 163 -15.69 -5.63 -11.91
CA LYS A 163 -16.35 -5.26 -10.64
C LYS A 163 -16.33 -6.37 -9.58
N PRO A 164 -16.60 -7.67 -9.89
CA PRO A 164 -16.46 -8.73 -8.91
C PRO A 164 -15.04 -8.80 -8.35
N PHE A 165 -14.01 -8.86 -9.20
CA PHE A 165 -12.62 -8.92 -8.74
C PHE A 165 -12.23 -7.76 -7.81
N VAL A 166 -12.65 -6.52 -8.11
CA VAL A 166 -12.36 -5.36 -7.25
C VAL A 166 -13.18 -5.38 -5.95
N VAL A 167 -14.46 -5.74 -6.00
CA VAL A 167 -15.33 -5.79 -4.80
C VAL A 167 -14.95 -6.96 -3.89
N ASP A 168 -14.78 -8.16 -4.45
CA ASP A 168 -14.43 -9.39 -3.73
C ASP A 168 -13.02 -9.28 -3.10
N SER A 169 -12.12 -8.46 -3.66
CA SER A 169 -10.79 -8.22 -3.06
C SER A 169 -10.84 -7.56 -1.68
N LYS A 170 -11.93 -6.87 -1.35
CA LYS A 170 -12.16 -6.23 -0.04
C LYS A 170 -12.40 -7.21 1.10
N ASP A 171 -12.65 -8.49 0.78
CA ASP A 171 -12.77 -9.58 1.76
C ASP A 171 -11.39 -10.22 2.07
N SER A 172 -10.29 -9.65 1.57
CA SER A 172 -8.92 -10.03 1.91
C SER A 172 -8.51 -9.51 3.30
N GLU A 173 -7.65 -10.26 3.99
CA GLU A 173 -7.04 -9.86 5.26
C GLU A 173 -5.60 -9.32 5.10
N LEU A 174 -5.08 -9.18 3.87
CA LEU A 174 -3.68 -8.78 3.64
C LEU A 174 -3.48 -7.25 3.59
N MET A 175 -4.47 -6.50 3.08
CA MET A 175 -4.46 -5.03 3.04
C MET A 175 -5.85 -4.45 3.39
N ILE A 176 -5.96 -3.12 3.41
CA ILE A 176 -7.21 -2.40 3.63
C ILE A 176 -7.87 -2.11 2.28
N GLY A 177 -9.19 -2.21 2.20
CA GLY A 177 -9.95 -1.80 1.01
C GLY A 177 -9.78 -2.74 -0.19
N PRO A 178 -9.95 -2.26 -1.43
CA PRO A 178 -9.83 -3.06 -2.65
C PRO A 178 -8.38 -3.18 -3.17
N ASN A 179 -7.39 -2.94 -2.31
CA ASN A 179 -5.99 -2.71 -2.68
C ASN A 179 -5.39 -3.86 -3.50
N GLU A 180 -5.69 -5.11 -3.18
CA GLU A 180 -5.17 -6.29 -3.86
C GLU A 180 -5.52 -6.26 -5.35
N ALA A 181 -6.73 -5.81 -5.70
CA ALA A 181 -7.13 -5.64 -7.10
C ALA A 181 -6.46 -4.42 -7.74
N CYS A 182 -6.26 -3.33 -6.99
CA CYS A 182 -5.53 -2.15 -7.46
C CYS A 182 -4.07 -2.49 -7.80
N ILE A 183 -3.31 -3.07 -6.86
CA ILE A 183 -1.88 -3.38 -7.10
C ILE A 183 -1.69 -4.45 -8.18
N THR A 184 -2.60 -5.42 -8.29
CA THR A 184 -2.61 -6.46 -9.33
C THR A 184 -2.64 -5.90 -10.77
N CYS A 185 -3.12 -4.67 -10.96
CA CYS A 185 -3.22 -4.05 -12.29
C CYS A 185 -2.45 -2.73 -12.45
N HIS A 186 -2.14 -2.02 -11.36
CA HIS A 186 -1.49 -0.70 -11.40
C HIS A 186 -0.04 -0.70 -10.91
N THR A 187 0.50 -1.84 -10.48
CA THR A 187 1.91 -2.01 -10.07
C THR A 187 2.58 -3.16 -10.82
N ARG A 188 3.90 -3.34 -10.64
CA ARG A 188 4.71 -4.46 -11.18
C ARG A 188 4.57 -5.76 -10.36
N VAL A 189 3.69 -5.79 -9.36
CA VAL A 189 3.40 -6.97 -8.54
C VAL A 189 3.04 -8.17 -9.43
N GLY A 190 3.70 -9.29 -9.20
CA GLY A 190 3.49 -10.52 -9.97
C GLY A 190 2.14 -11.16 -9.67
N VAL A 191 1.44 -11.60 -10.72
CA VAL A 191 0.07 -12.12 -10.65
C VAL A 191 0.00 -13.59 -11.06
N SER A 192 -0.80 -14.37 -10.35
CA SER A 192 -1.05 -15.80 -10.60
C SER A 192 -2.55 -16.04 -10.56
N ILE A 193 -3.23 -15.84 -11.70
CA ILE A 193 -4.70 -15.79 -11.79
C ILE A 193 -5.25 -16.86 -12.74
N THR A 194 -6.33 -17.53 -12.30
CA THR A 194 -7.07 -18.49 -13.11
C THR A 194 -8.41 -17.88 -13.54
N TRP A 195 -8.56 -17.61 -14.84
CA TRP A 195 -9.76 -17.06 -15.44
C TRP A 195 -10.66 -18.18 -15.98
N THR A 196 -11.77 -18.48 -15.31
CA THR A 196 -12.84 -19.31 -15.87
C THR A 196 -13.85 -18.42 -16.58
N LYS A 197 -13.95 -18.54 -17.91
CA LYS A 197 -14.89 -17.78 -18.75
C LYS A 197 -15.92 -18.71 -19.38
N ARG A 198 -17.16 -18.22 -19.51
CA ARG A 198 -18.18 -18.87 -20.36
C ARG A 198 -17.79 -18.66 -21.82
N GLU A 199 -17.79 -19.73 -22.59
CA GLU A 199 -17.34 -19.74 -24.00
C GLU A 199 -18.50 -19.73 -25.00
N ASN A 200 -19.67 -20.25 -24.62
CA ASN A 200 -20.84 -20.37 -25.49
C ASN A 200 -21.91 -19.36 -25.08
N LEU A 201 -22.36 -18.53 -26.02
CA LEU A 201 -23.58 -17.71 -25.89
C LEU A 201 -24.75 -18.47 -26.51
N ASN A 202 -25.68 -18.90 -25.67
CA ASN A 202 -26.86 -19.67 -26.04
C ASN A 202 -28.06 -18.74 -26.07
N PHE A 203 -28.89 -18.85 -27.10
CA PHE A 203 -30.16 -18.14 -27.22
C PHE A 203 -31.06 -18.95 -28.16
N ASN A 204 -32.37 -18.80 -28.00
CA ASN A 204 -33.34 -19.35 -28.94
C ASN A 204 -33.71 -18.28 -29.97
N ALA A 205 -33.69 -18.64 -31.25
CA ALA A 205 -34.09 -17.75 -32.34
C ALA A 205 -35.20 -18.44 -33.16
N THR A 206 -36.28 -17.71 -33.43
CA THR A 206 -37.45 -18.19 -34.18
C THR A 206 -37.84 -17.17 -35.24
N GLU A 207 -37.91 -17.63 -36.50
CA GLU A 207 -38.42 -16.88 -37.65
C GLU A 207 -39.93 -17.13 -37.81
N ASP A 208 -40.70 -16.11 -38.18
CA ASP A 208 -42.11 -16.25 -38.52
C ASP A 208 -42.34 -16.40 -40.04
N ALA A 209 -43.61 -16.46 -40.46
CA ALA A 209 -43.98 -16.67 -41.86
C ALA A 209 -43.63 -15.48 -42.79
N ASP A 210 -43.36 -14.31 -42.24
CA ASP A 210 -43.00 -13.09 -42.96
C ASP A 210 -41.47 -12.81 -42.93
N GLY A 211 -40.68 -13.70 -42.30
CA GLY A 211 -39.23 -13.60 -42.18
C GLY A 211 -38.75 -12.75 -40.99
N VAL A 212 -39.62 -12.48 -40.00
CA VAL A 212 -39.26 -11.68 -38.82
C VAL A 212 -38.65 -12.58 -37.74
N TRP A 213 -37.43 -12.24 -37.34
CA TRP A 213 -36.68 -13.00 -36.32
C TRP A 213 -36.96 -12.49 -34.91
N THR A 214 -37.49 -13.37 -34.06
CA THR A 214 -37.57 -13.17 -32.61
C THR A 214 -36.44 -13.94 -31.93
N ILE A 215 -35.66 -13.27 -31.07
CA ILE A 215 -34.56 -13.88 -30.29
C ILE A 215 -34.89 -13.77 -28.80
N GLN A 216 -34.69 -14.86 -28.05
CA GLN A 216 -35.06 -14.97 -26.64
C GLN A 216 -33.96 -15.66 -25.81
N SER A 217 -33.94 -15.34 -24.51
CA SER A 217 -33.23 -16.08 -23.46
C SER A 217 -31.72 -16.25 -23.68
N PHE A 218 -31.00 -15.14 -23.83
CA PHE A 218 -29.54 -15.14 -23.80
C PHE A 218 -29.00 -15.71 -22.47
N THR A 219 -28.20 -16.77 -22.55
CA THR A 219 -27.56 -17.44 -21.42
C THR A 219 -26.14 -17.87 -21.79
N ALA A 220 -25.21 -17.84 -20.85
CA ALA A 220 -23.81 -18.17 -21.09
C ALA A 220 -23.47 -19.57 -20.53
N SER A 221 -22.82 -20.43 -21.33
CA SER A 221 -22.51 -21.83 -20.97
C SER A 221 -21.10 -22.25 -21.45
N GLY A 222 -20.74 -23.52 -21.20
CA GLY A 222 -19.36 -24.01 -21.31
C GLY A 222 -18.44 -23.38 -20.26
N GLU A 223 -17.19 -23.86 -20.18
CA GLU A 223 -16.14 -23.29 -19.34
C GLU A 223 -14.80 -23.42 -20.05
N ASN A 224 -14.20 -22.27 -20.35
CA ASN A 224 -12.83 -22.16 -20.84
C ASN A 224 -11.97 -21.55 -19.73
N VAL A 225 -10.93 -22.29 -19.31
CA VAL A 225 -10.08 -21.96 -18.17
C VAL A 225 -8.71 -21.54 -18.66
N THR A 226 -8.35 -20.27 -18.46
CA THR A 226 -7.05 -19.71 -18.84
C THR A 226 -6.28 -19.29 -17.59
N GLN A 227 -5.08 -19.82 -17.41
CA GLN A 227 -4.16 -19.38 -16.35
C GLN A 227 -3.19 -18.33 -16.88
N VAL A 228 -3.00 -17.25 -16.11
CA VAL A 228 -2.03 -16.20 -16.39
C VAL A 228 -1.09 -16.09 -15.19
N ASN A 229 0.18 -16.37 -15.43
CA ASN A 229 1.25 -16.30 -14.44
C ASN A 229 2.28 -15.28 -14.95
N SER A 230 2.25 -14.07 -14.39
CA SER A 230 3.29 -13.05 -14.62
C SER A 230 4.13 -12.93 -13.36
N PRO A 231 5.39 -13.39 -13.34
CA PRO A 231 6.26 -13.17 -12.19
C PRO A 231 6.54 -11.67 -12.03
N ASN A 232 6.88 -11.27 -10.81
CA ASN A 232 7.41 -9.93 -10.53
C ASN A 232 8.86 -9.83 -11.09
N GLU A 233 9.21 -8.73 -11.74
CA GLU A 233 10.55 -8.49 -12.30
C GLU A 233 11.45 -7.56 -11.45
N TRP A 234 11.12 -7.31 -10.17
CA TRP A 234 11.96 -6.62 -9.15
C TRP A 234 13.37 -7.24 -8.89
N THR A 235 13.99 -7.97 -9.83
CA THR A 235 15.31 -8.64 -9.64
C THR A 235 16.13 -8.73 -10.94
N ARG A 236 16.08 -7.71 -11.81
CA ARG A 236 16.85 -7.66 -13.09
C ARG A 236 17.60 -6.34 -13.28
#